data_AF-A0A9X0D3J6-F1
#
_entry.id   AF-A0A9X0D3J6-F1
#
_cell.length_a   1.000
_cell.length_b   1.000
_cell.length_c   1.000
_cell.angle_alpha   90.00
_cell.angle_beta   90.00
_cell.angle_gamma   90.00
#
_symmetry.space_group_name_H-M   'P 1'
#
loop_
_entity.id
_entity.type
_entity.pdbx_description
1 polymer ?
#
loop_
_entity_poly.entity_id
_entity_poly.type
_entity_poly.pdbx_seq_one_letter_code
_entity_poly.pdbx_strand_id
1 'polypeptide(L)'
;MARKEEQAHKQLCPKEDVTCECGLTLRREEKRGHKSSGCRFTDVLCPLMCRTSVKRYLMPSHSLACGRVVQSCQIEGCGQTYRRDEEGRHVEDALNHHWSLSQREREAMMWQVERSQIGVAAKRGSQKAVLKWNIPPGAVQQHQDLCSPLFNKFARKWRMHFRKQEVSLEYSQGLYQIVAFVRFIVQFESGKQRAYYDDVRVALKEGECISFSLTAQESATYIIAHIEVAEPEKFFMSF
;
A
#
# COMPACT_ATOMS: atom_id res chain seq x y z
N MET A 1 54.39 8.22 66.04
CA MET A 1 53.32 9.15 65.66
C MET A 1 53.30 9.43 64.15
N ALA A 2 54.44 9.47 63.46
CA ALA A 2 54.56 9.69 62.01
C ALA A 2 53.66 8.83 61.09
N ARG A 3 53.47 7.53 61.39
CA ARG A 3 52.59 6.65 60.57
C ARG A 3 51.12 7.08 60.54
N LYS A 4 50.60 7.69 61.62
CA LYS A 4 49.21 8.16 61.67
C LYS A 4 49.02 9.46 60.87
N GLU A 5 50.03 10.34 60.88
CA GLU A 5 50.04 11.59 60.13
C GLU A 5 50.15 11.35 58.61
N GLU A 6 50.96 10.37 58.21
CA GLU A 6 51.08 9.94 56.81
C GLU A 6 49.75 9.35 56.27
N GLN A 7 49.06 8.53 57.08
CA GLN A 7 47.76 7.99 56.74
C GLN A 7 46.67 9.08 56.62
N ALA A 8 46.72 10.07 57.52
CA ALA A 8 45.81 11.22 57.48
C ALA A 8 46.03 12.10 56.23
N HIS A 9 47.30 12.32 55.85
CA HIS A 9 47.63 13.06 54.63
C HIS A 9 47.17 12.30 53.38
N LYS A 10 47.37 10.98 53.31
CA LYS A 10 46.95 10.14 52.19
C LYS A 10 45.45 10.20 51.91
N GLN A 11 44.64 10.39 52.95
CA GLN A 11 43.18 10.57 52.82
C GLN A 11 42.76 11.92 52.20
N LEU A 12 43.64 12.93 52.21
CA LEU A 12 43.35 14.28 51.75
C LEU A 12 44.20 14.72 50.55
N CYS A 13 45.28 14.01 50.23
CA CYS A 13 46.22 14.36 49.17
C CYS A 13 45.50 14.43 47.80
N PRO A 14 45.52 15.59 47.11
CA PRO A 14 44.92 15.75 45.78
C PRO A 14 45.56 14.89 44.69
N LYS A 15 46.85 14.55 44.87
CA LYS A 15 47.65 13.75 43.93
C LYS A 15 47.61 12.26 44.23
N GLU A 16 46.94 11.84 45.31
CA GLU A 16 46.77 10.42 45.63
C GLU A 16 45.95 9.73 44.54
N ASP A 17 46.41 8.55 44.13
CA ASP A 17 45.69 7.69 43.22
C ASP A 17 44.45 7.11 43.91
N VAL A 18 43.29 7.40 43.32
CA VAL A 18 42.00 6.91 43.79
C VAL A 18 41.32 6.11 42.68
N THR A 19 40.75 4.98 43.06
CA THR A 19 39.97 4.15 42.13
C THR A 19 38.54 4.69 42.02
N CYS A 20 38.09 4.91 40.79
CA CYS A 20 36.70 5.22 40.49
C CYS A 20 35.84 3.95 40.53
N GLU A 21 34.53 4.09 40.71
CA GLU A 21 33.57 2.97 40.63
C GLU A 21 33.59 2.24 39.28
N CYS A 22 34.12 2.90 38.24
CA CYS A 22 34.32 2.31 36.92
C CYS A 22 35.59 1.45 36.80
N GLY A 23 36.41 1.35 37.86
CA GLY A 23 37.69 0.64 37.88
C GLY A 23 38.89 1.46 37.39
N LEU A 24 38.69 2.68 36.91
CA LEU A 24 39.78 3.56 36.46
C LEU A 24 40.50 4.20 37.65
N THR A 25 41.83 4.11 37.69
CA THR A 25 42.68 4.80 38.66
C THR A 25 43.01 6.19 38.15
N LEU A 26 42.76 7.20 38.98
CA LEU A 26 42.87 8.63 38.66
C LEU A 26 43.46 9.38 39.84
N ARG A 27 44.00 10.58 39.63
CA ARG A 27 44.29 11.47 40.77
C ARG A 27 43.00 11.94 41.42
N ARG A 28 43.04 12.15 42.73
CA ARG A 28 41.86 12.63 43.49
C ARG A 28 41.28 13.93 42.92
N GLU A 29 42.12 14.86 42.48
CA GLU A 29 41.69 16.11 41.84
C GLU A 29 40.93 15.89 40.51
N GLU A 30 41.32 14.88 39.74
CA GLU A 30 40.73 14.55 38.43
C GLU A 30 39.41 13.77 38.56
N LYS A 31 39.18 13.10 39.70
CA LYS A 31 37.99 12.26 39.95
C LYS A 31 36.69 13.01 39.70
N ARG A 32 36.61 14.30 40.08
CA ARG A 32 35.39 15.11 39.86
C ARG A 32 35.17 15.38 38.37
N GLY A 33 36.23 15.77 37.65
CA GLY A 33 36.18 15.99 36.21
C GLY A 33 35.85 14.73 35.42
N HIS A 34 36.36 13.58 35.85
CA HIS A 34 36.01 12.28 35.27
C HIS A 34 34.52 11.94 35.44
N LYS A 35 33.96 12.14 36.66
CA LYS A 35 32.53 11.88 36.93
C LYS A 35 31.61 12.75 36.05
N SER A 36 31.92 14.02 35.84
CA SER A 36 31.11 14.90 34.99
C SER A 36 31.28 14.62 33.48
N SER A 37 32.51 14.42 33.02
CA SER A 37 32.82 14.33 31.60
C SER A 37 32.46 12.98 30.97
N GLY A 38 32.81 11.86 31.59
CA GLY A 38 32.87 10.59 30.86
C GLY A 38 32.77 9.31 31.67
N CYS A 39 32.60 9.37 33.00
CA CYS A 39 32.43 8.15 33.79
C CYS A 39 31.18 7.39 33.34
N ARG A 40 31.38 6.13 32.93
CA ARG A 40 30.32 5.22 32.50
C ARG A 40 29.29 4.95 33.59
N PHE A 41 29.72 4.94 34.86
CA PHE A 41 28.89 4.60 36.02
C PHE A 41 28.20 5.80 36.65
N THR A 42 28.46 7.01 36.17
CA THR A 42 27.76 8.20 36.67
C THR A 42 26.31 8.21 36.19
N ASP A 43 25.40 8.50 37.11
CA ASP A 43 24.00 8.76 36.82
C ASP A 43 23.87 10.07 36.04
N VAL A 44 23.18 9.99 34.91
CA VAL A 44 22.88 11.11 34.03
C VAL A 44 21.38 11.17 33.79
N LEU A 45 20.84 12.38 33.68
CA LEU A 45 19.44 12.55 33.33
C LEU A 45 19.20 12.08 31.89
N CYS A 46 18.07 11.43 31.65
CA CYS A 46 17.68 11.04 30.30
C CYS A 46 17.56 12.29 29.40
N PRO A 47 18.21 12.30 28.22
CA PRO A 47 18.16 13.44 27.29
C PRO A 47 16.77 13.66 26.69
N LEU A 48 15.90 12.64 26.74
CA LEU A 48 14.50 12.73 26.30
C LEU A 48 13.57 13.32 27.39
N MET A 49 14.13 13.82 28.50
CA MET A 49 13.39 14.49 29.57
C MET A 49 12.28 13.63 30.20
N CYS A 50 12.47 12.31 30.28
CA CYS A 50 11.57 11.41 31.01
C CYS A 50 11.70 11.51 32.54
N ARG A 51 12.58 12.39 33.04
CA ARG A 51 12.90 12.65 34.46
C ARG A 51 13.57 11.48 35.21
N THR A 52 13.85 10.37 34.55
CA THR A 52 14.63 9.28 35.13
C THR A 52 16.13 9.59 35.07
N SER A 53 16.83 9.28 36.15
CA SER A 53 18.30 9.27 36.20
C SER A 53 18.80 7.85 35.93
N VAL A 54 19.73 7.70 35.01
CA VAL A 54 20.23 6.39 34.55
C VAL A 54 21.74 6.43 34.45
N LYS A 55 22.43 5.34 34.86
CA LYS A 55 23.87 5.22 34.64
C LYS A 55 24.21 5.39 33.16
N ARG A 56 25.23 6.18 32.84
CA ARG A 56 25.61 6.52 31.46
C ARG A 56 25.76 5.28 30.55
N TYR A 57 26.30 4.17 31.05
CA TYR A 57 26.44 2.93 30.27
C TYR A 57 25.10 2.23 29.95
N LEU A 58 24.05 2.46 30.75
CA LEU A 58 22.70 1.95 30.51
C LEU A 58 21.84 2.88 29.65
N MET A 59 22.39 4.03 29.21
CA MET A 59 21.65 4.98 28.39
C MET A 59 21.14 4.38 27.07
N PRO A 60 21.92 3.55 26.33
CA PRO A 60 21.42 2.89 25.13
C PRO A 60 20.21 2.00 25.41
N SER A 61 20.28 1.14 26.44
CA SER A 61 19.15 0.29 26.84
C SER A 61 17.94 1.11 27.32
N HIS A 62 18.16 2.21 28.04
CA HIS A 62 17.09 3.10 28.46
C HIS A 62 16.40 3.76 27.27
N SER A 63 17.15 4.22 26.26
CA SER A 63 16.59 4.87 25.07
C SER A 63 15.63 3.96 24.30
N LEU A 64 15.88 2.65 24.31
CA LEU A 64 15.01 1.64 23.70
C LEU A 64 13.70 1.44 24.47
N ALA A 65 13.68 1.75 25.78
CA ALA A 65 12.54 1.54 26.68
C ALA A 65 11.83 2.85 27.10
N CYS A 66 12.42 4.01 26.83
CA CYS A 66 11.96 5.31 27.33
C CYS A 66 10.58 5.68 26.77
N GLY A 67 9.62 6.00 27.64
CA GLY A 67 8.29 6.44 27.22
C GLY A 67 8.29 7.72 26.37
N ARG A 68 9.31 8.58 26.51
CA ARG A 68 9.44 9.82 25.74
C ARG A 68 10.04 9.64 24.35
N VAL A 69 10.43 8.42 23.98
CA VAL A 69 10.95 8.14 22.64
C VAL A 69 9.85 8.35 21.61
N VAL A 70 10.17 9.05 20.52
CA VAL A 70 9.27 9.22 19.38
C VAL A 70 9.31 7.95 18.54
N GLN A 71 8.14 7.43 18.20
CA GLN A 71 7.96 6.26 17.34
C GLN A 71 7.01 6.61 16.21
N SER A 72 7.19 5.94 15.07
CA SER A 72 6.23 5.97 13.97
C SER A 72 5.15 4.91 14.20
N CYS A 73 3.91 5.24 13.84
CA CYS A 73 2.84 4.26 13.76
C CYS A 73 3.22 3.14 12.80
N GLN A 74 2.98 1.90 13.22
CA GLN A 74 3.32 0.69 12.46
C GLN A 74 2.26 0.32 11.41
N ILE A 75 1.11 1.00 11.41
CA ILE A 75 0.05 0.75 10.43
C ILE A 75 0.43 1.41 9.10
N GLU A 76 0.57 0.59 8.07
CA GLU A 76 0.93 1.05 6.73
C GLU A 76 -0.04 2.13 6.23
N GLY A 77 0.51 3.27 5.81
CA GLY A 77 -0.26 4.41 5.33
C GLY A 77 -0.67 5.44 6.39
N CYS A 78 -0.50 5.17 7.70
CA CYS A 78 -0.78 6.16 8.74
C CYS A 78 0.28 7.28 8.77
N GLY A 79 1.57 6.91 8.83
CA GLY A 79 2.69 7.86 8.77
C GLY A 79 2.83 8.84 9.95
N GLN A 80 1.93 8.79 10.93
CA GLN A 80 2.02 9.65 12.11
C GLN A 80 3.12 9.19 13.07
N THR A 81 3.71 10.16 13.78
CA THR A 81 4.67 9.92 14.86
C THR A 81 4.08 10.33 16.20
N TYR A 82 4.28 9.51 17.22
CA TYR A 82 3.82 9.76 18.59
C TYR A 82 4.92 9.41 19.59
N ARG A 83 4.84 9.92 20.83
CA ARG A 83 5.70 9.42 21.90
C ARG A 83 5.17 8.10 22.43
N ARG A 84 6.03 7.17 22.82
CA ARG A 84 5.60 5.86 23.32
C ARG A 84 4.60 5.95 24.48
N ASP A 85 4.76 6.90 25.39
CA ASP A 85 3.81 7.14 26.50
C ASP A 85 2.44 7.66 26.04
N GLU A 86 2.33 8.13 24.80
CA GLU A 86 1.11 8.63 24.16
C GLU A 86 0.48 7.59 23.20
N GLU A 87 1.06 6.39 23.09
CA GLU A 87 0.62 5.34 22.13
C GLU A 87 -0.87 5.01 22.26
N GLY A 88 -1.36 4.78 23.48
CA GLY A 88 -2.77 4.45 23.71
C GLY A 88 -3.72 5.55 23.21
N ARG A 89 -3.34 6.82 23.42
CA ARG A 89 -4.13 7.97 22.96
C ARG A 89 -4.12 8.08 21.44
N HIS A 90 -2.96 7.91 20.80
CA HIS A 90 -2.86 7.88 19.35
C HIS A 90 -3.75 6.79 18.74
N VAL A 91 -3.72 5.57 19.30
CA VAL A 91 -4.54 4.45 18.82
C VAL A 91 -6.03 4.74 18.96
N GLU A 92 -6.45 5.37 20.06
CA GLU A 92 -7.85 5.76 20.29
C GLU A 92 -8.29 6.86 19.30
N ASP A 93 -7.51 7.93 19.17
CA ASP A 93 -7.82 9.06 18.27
C ASP A 93 -7.81 8.64 16.79
N ALA A 94 -6.92 7.72 16.41
CA ALA A 94 -6.75 7.25 15.04
C ALA A 94 -7.53 5.95 14.73
N LEU A 95 -8.35 5.45 15.65
CA LEU A 95 -9.00 4.13 15.54
C LEU A 95 -9.74 3.93 14.20
N ASN A 96 -10.57 4.90 13.81
CA ASN A 96 -11.33 4.83 12.56
C ASN A 96 -10.43 4.87 11.32
N HIS A 97 -9.37 5.66 11.36
CA HIS A 97 -8.40 5.75 10.28
C HIS A 97 -7.61 4.43 10.14
N HIS A 98 -7.09 3.91 11.24
CA HIS A 98 -6.41 2.62 11.34
C HIS A 98 -7.27 1.46 10.84
N TRP A 99 -8.56 1.45 11.21
CA TRP A 99 -9.52 0.47 10.71
C TRP A 99 -9.67 0.54 9.19
N SER A 100 -9.82 1.75 8.63
CA SER A 100 -9.96 1.92 7.17
C SER A 100 -8.74 1.44 6.39
N LEU A 101 -7.53 1.66 6.92
CA LEU A 101 -6.27 1.19 6.32
C LEU A 101 -6.17 -0.34 6.38
N SER A 102 -6.48 -0.92 7.54
CA SER A 102 -6.46 -2.38 7.74
C SER A 102 -7.48 -3.11 6.86
N GLN A 103 -8.65 -2.50 6.61
CA GLN A 103 -9.64 -3.06 5.67
C GLN A 103 -9.11 -3.08 4.24
N ARG A 104 -8.48 -1.99 3.79
CA ARG A 104 -7.88 -1.93 2.44
C ARG A 104 -6.76 -2.96 2.26
N GLU A 105 -5.92 -3.14 3.28
CA GLU A 105 -4.85 -4.14 3.25
C GLU A 105 -5.40 -5.57 3.19
N ARG A 106 -6.42 -5.88 4.01
CA ARG A 106 -7.11 -7.17 3.99
C ARG A 106 -7.75 -7.47 2.63
N GLU A 107 -8.46 -6.50 2.06
CA GLU A 107 -9.02 -6.62 0.72
C GLU A 107 -7.90 -6.92 -0.29
N ALA A 108 -6.81 -6.15 -0.27
CA ALA A 108 -5.67 -6.36 -1.17
C ALA A 108 -5.00 -7.74 -1.01
N MET A 109 -4.86 -8.27 0.22
CA MET A 109 -4.31 -9.60 0.46
C MET A 109 -5.24 -10.72 -0.04
N MET A 110 -6.55 -10.60 0.20
CA MET A 110 -7.53 -11.54 -0.36
C MET A 110 -7.41 -11.60 -1.89
N TRP A 111 -7.25 -10.44 -2.54
CA TRP A 111 -6.99 -10.38 -3.98
C TRP A 111 -5.70 -11.06 -4.42
N GLN A 112 -4.62 -11.01 -3.62
CA GLN A 112 -3.35 -11.65 -3.95
C GLN A 112 -3.36 -13.18 -3.76
N VAL A 113 -4.05 -13.66 -2.71
CA VAL A 113 -4.23 -15.10 -2.47
C VAL A 113 -5.12 -15.73 -3.54
N GLU A 114 -6.18 -15.03 -3.96
CA GLU A 114 -7.01 -15.46 -5.09
C GLU A 114 -6.22 -15.52 -6.39
N ARG A 115 -5.31 -14.57 -6.65
CA ARG A 115 -4.45 -14.60 -7.86
C ARG A 115 -3.51 -15.80 -7.92
N SER A 116 -3.06 -16.33 -6.79
CA SER A 116 -2.03 -17.37 -6.72
C SER A 116 -2.56 -18.81 -6.76
N GLN A 117 -3.88 -19.01 -6.79
CA GLN A 117 -4.53 -20.33 -6.85
C GLN A 117 -5.34 -20.60 -8.14
N ILE A 118 -5.32 -19.72 -9.14
CA ILE A 118 -6.23 -19.80 -10.29
C ILE A 118 -5.57 -20.49 -11.50
N GLY A 119 -5.70 -21.82 -11.55
CA GLY A 119 -5.67 -22.58 -12.79
C GLY A 119 -7.08 -22.66 -13.39
N VAL A 120 -7.45 -21.72 -14.28
CA VAL A 120 -8.80 -21.69 -14.89
C VAL A 120 -8.77 -22.35 -16.26
N ALA A 121 -9.36 -23.54 -16.34
CA ALA A 121 -9.80 -24.17 -17.57
C ALA A 121 -11.23 -23.71 -17.90
N ALA A 122 -11.48 -23.33 -19.15
CA ALA A 122 -12.82 -22.97 -19.61
C ALA A 122 -13.73 -24.22 -19.61
N LYS A 123 -14.87 -24.17 -18.90
CA LYS A 123 -15.94 -25.19 -18.99
C LYS A 123 -17.24 -24.57 -19.49
N ARG A 124 -18.01 -25.41 -20.21
CA ARG A 124 -19.29 -25.10 -20.86
C ARG A 124 -20.35 -24.68 -19.83
N GLY A 125 -20.65 -23.39 -19.79
CA GLY A 125 -21.68 -22.78 -18.93
C GLY A 125 -21.58 -21.25 -18.83
N SER A 126 -20.72 -20.63 -19.63
CA SER A 126 -20.36 -19.21 -19.60
C SER A 126 -21.56 -18.28 -19.73
N GLN A 127 -21.64 -17.25 -18.89
CA GLN A 127 -22.61 -16.17 -19.09
C GLN A 127 -22.19 -15.35 -20.32
N LYS A 128 -23.00 -15.41 -21.38
CA LYS A 128 -22.79 -14.64 -22.63
C LYS A 128 -23.71 -13.43 -22.68
N ALA A 129 -23.19 -12.29 -23.13
CA ALA A 129 -23.97 -11.10 -23.44
C ALA A 129 -23.56 -10.53 -24.79
N VAL A 130 -24.52 -9.88 -25.45
CA VAL A 130 -24.31 -9.17 -26.71
C VAL A 130 -24.71 -7.72 -26.49
N LEU A 131 -23.74 -6.82 -26.63
CA LEU A 131 -23.94 -5.37 -26.58
C LEU A 131 -23.99 -4.84 -28.02
N LYS A 132 -24.96 -3.98 -28.29
CA LYS A 132 -25.33 -3.54 -29.64
C LYS A 132 -25.45 -2.02 -29.65
N TRP A 133 -24.66 -1.36 -30.50
CA TRP A 133 -24.63 0.09 -30.60
C TRP A 133 -24.77 0.56 -32.06
N ASN A 134 -25.83 1.34 -32.31
CA ASN A 134 -26.04 2.04 -33.57
C ASN A 134 -25.25 3.35 -33.56
N ILE A 135 -24.35 3.51 -34.53
CA ILE A 135 -23.63 4.77 -34.74
C ILE A 135 -24.55 5.69 -35.56
N PRO A 136 -24.83 6.92 -35.10
CA PRO A 136 -25.62 7.85 -35.90
C PRO A 136 -24.98 8.10 -37.27
N PRO A 137 -25.75 8.06 -38.37
CA PRO A 137 -25.22 8.33 -39.70
C PRO A 137 -24.60 9.73 -39.75
N GLY A 138 -23.43 9.87 -40.37
CA GLY A 138 -22.69 11.13 -40.47
C GLY A 138 -21.77 11.45 -39.27
N ALA A 139 -21.90 10.77 -38.14
CA ALA A 139 -21.08 11.03 -36.95
C ALA A 139 -19.59 10.64 -37.15
N VAL A 140 -19.32 9.68 -38.04
CA VAL A 140 -17.96 9.22 -38.38
C VAL A 140 -17.18 10.27 -39.20
N GLN A 141 -17.87 11.11 -39.98
CA GLN A 141 -17.24 12.06 -40.90
C GLN A 141 -16.65 13.30 -40.20
N GLN A 142 -17.01 13.56 -38.94
CA GLN A 142 -16.60 14.76 -38.21
C GLN A 142 -15.42 14.55 -37.24
N HIS A 143 -14.75 13.39 -37.29
CA HIS A 143 -13.69 13.01 -36.32
C HIS A 143 -14.10 13.18 -34.85
N GLN A 144 -15.40 13.13 -34.55
CA GLN A 144 -15.89 13.27 -33.19
C GLN A 144 -15.67 11.96 -32.42
N ASP A 145 -15.24 12.11 -31.17
CA ASP A 145 -15.16 11.01 -30.22
C ASP A 145 -16.60 10.67 -29.80
N LEU A 146 -17.09 9.50 -30.23
CA LEU A 146 -18.44 9.05 -29.94
C LEU A 146 -18.41 8.06 -28.78
N CYS A 147 -19.39 8.20 -27.88
CA CYS A 147 -19.59 7.32 -26.74
C CYS A 147 -20.99 6.73 -26.78
N SER A 148 -21.10 5.43 -26.56
CA SER A 148 -22.40 4.80 -26.36
C SER A 148 -23.01 5.23 -25.01
N PRO A 149 -24.34 5.05 -24.83
CA PRO A 149 -24.93 4.96 -23.51
C PRO A 149 -24.28 3.84 -22.66
N LEU A 150 -24.49 3.89 -21.35
CA LEU A 150 -24.04 2.82 -20.45
C LEU A 150 -24.92 1.58 -20.60
N PHE A 151 -24.28 0.43 -20.76
CA PHE A 151 -24.95 -0.87 -20.76
C PHE A 151 -24.78 -1.56 -19.39
N ASN A 152 -25.86 -2.12 -18.85
CA ASN A 152 -25.83 -2.88 -17.60
C ASN A 152 -25.90 -4.38 -17.89
N LYS A 153 -24.78 -5.10 -17.67
CA LYS A 153 -24.70 -6.57 -17.82
C LYS A 153 -23.70 -7.17 -16.83
N PHE A 154 -23.98 -8.39 -16.36
CA PHE A 154 -23.15 -9.10 -15.37
C PHE A 154 -22.95 -8.31 -14.06
N ALA A 155 -24.00 -7.59 -13.62
CA ALA A 155 -23.95 -6.64 -12.50
C ALA A 155 -22.85 -5.56 -12.63
N ARG A 156 -22.48 -5.21 -13.87
CA ARG A 156 -21.42 -4.27 -14.23
C ARG A 156 -21.91 -3.27 -15.28
N LYS A 157 -21.22 -2.13 -15.38
CA LYS A 157 -21.47 -1.12 -16.41
C LYS A 157 -20.39 -1.13 -17.47
N TRP A 158 -20.83 -1.03 -18.72
CA TRP A 158 -19.98 -1.06 -19.90
C TRP A 158 -20.27 0.13 -20.79
N ARG A 159 -19.25 0.61 -21.50
CA ARG A 159 -19.37 1.68 -22.50
C ARG A 159 -18.53 1.36 -23.71
N MET A 160 -19.07 1.64 -24.90
CA MET A 160 -18.29 1.60 -26.13
C MET A 160 -17.85 2.99 -26.53
N HIS A 161 -16.65 3.09 -27.06
CA HIS A 161 -16.12 4.31 -27.65
C HIS A 161 -15.78 4.07 -29.11
N PHE A 162 -15.96 5.11 -29.91
CA PHE A 162 -15.53 5.15 -31.29
C PHE A 162 -14.78 6.45 -31.55
N ARG A 163 -13.47 6.36 -31.77
CA ARG A 163 -12.57 7.50 -31.94
C ARG A 163 -11.60 7.23 -33.06
N LYS A 164 -11.54 8.08 -34.08
CA LYS A 164 -10.54 8.01 -35.16
C LYS A 164 -10.37 6.59 -35.77
N GLN A 165 -11.49 5.92 -36.05
CA GLN A 165 -11.54 4.53 -36.53
C GLN A 165 -11.07 3.46 -35.53
N GLU A 166 -10.84 3.82 -34.27
CA GLU A 166 -10.63 2.89 -33.18
C GLU A 166 -11.94 2.66 -32.43
N VAL A 167 -12.27 1.38 -32.24
CA VAL A 167 -13.40 0.94 -31.42
C VAL A 167 -12.82 0.42 -30.11
N SER A 168 -13.38 0.86 -28.98
CA SER A 168 -13.03 0.29 -27.68
C SER A 168 -14.26 -0.06 -26.84
N LEU A 169 -14.10 -1.06 -25.98
CA LEU A 169 -15.06 -1.41 -24.94
C LEU A 169 -14.40 -1.15 -23.58
N GLU A 170 -14.98 -0.25 -22.82
CA GLU A 170 -14.56 0.12 -21.48
C GLU A 170 -15.39 -0.62 -20.44
N TYR A 171 -14.70 -1.15 -19.44
CA TYR A 171 -15.32 -1.60 -18.20
C TYR A 171 -15.50 -0.39 -17.25
N SER A 172 -16.60 0.33 -17.40
CA SER A 172 -16.79 1.64 -16.74
C SER A 172 -17.07 1.59 -15.25
N GLN A 173 -17.76 0.56 -14.75
CA GLN A 173 -18.04 0.48 -13.31
C GLN A 173 -18.31 -0.95 -12.86
N GLY A 174 -17.63 -1.36 -11.80
CA GLY A 174 -18.01 -2.49 -10.97
C GLY A 174 -16.91 -2.88 -10.00
N LEU A 175 -17.27 -3.68 -8.99
CA LEU A 175 -16.42 -3.86 -7.82
C LEU A 175 -15.12 -4.64 -8.10
N TYR A 176 -15.05 -5.42 -9.18
CA TYR A 176 -14.04 -6.48 -9.35
C TYR A 176 -13.51 -6.58 -10.78
N GLN A 177 -12.23 -6.92 -10.92
CA GLN A 177 -11.62 -7.28 -12.21
C GLN A 177 -12.45 -8.38 -12.88
N ILE A 178 -12.70 -8.25 -14.18
CA ILE A 178 -13.46 -9.23 -14.97
C ILE A 178 -12.56 -9.90 -15.99
N VAL A 179 -12.59 -11.22 -16.04
CA VAL A 179 -12.00 -12.01 -17.13
C VAL A 179 -13.09 -12.33 -18.12
N ALA A 180 -12.92 -11.87 -19.35
CA ALA A 180 -13.89 -12.09 -20.41
C ALA A 180 -13.20 -12.42 -21.73
N PHE A 181 -13.89 -13.20 -22.55
CA PHE A 181 -13.61 -13.27 -23.98
C PHE A 181 -14.47 -12.21 -24.66
N VAL A 182 -13.83 -11.33 -25.42
CA VAL A 182 -14.51 -10.23 -26.10
C VAL A 182 -14.31 -10.38 -27.60
N ARG A 183 -15.42 -10.41 -28.34
CA ARG A 183 -15.44 -10.43 -29.80
C ARG A 183 -16.21 -9.24 -30.33
N PHE A 184 -15.60 -8.50 -31.24
CA PHE A 184 -16.23 -7.37 -31.89
C PHE A 184 -16.62 -7.70 -33.31
N ILE A 185 -17.84 -7.32 -33.68
CA ILE A 185 -18.37 -7.40 -35.05
C ILE A 185 -18.82 -5.99 -35.43
N VAL A 186 -18.33 -5.50 -36.57
CA VAL A 186 -18.66 -4.17 -37.08
C VAL A 186 -19.36 -4.33 -38.42
N GLN A 187 -20.49 -3.62 -38.58
CA GLN A 187 -21.22 -3.52 -39.84
C GLN A 187 -20.95 -2.15 -40.47
N PHE A 188 -20.67 -2.16 -41.77
CA PHE A 188 -20.39 -0.97 -42.56
C PHE A 188 -21.63 -0.52 -43.35
N GLU A 189 -21.59 0.71 -43.88
CA GLU A 189 -22.64 1.25 -44.76
C GLU A 189 -22.89 0.37 -45.99
N SER A 190 -21.87 -0.33 -46.50
CA SER A 190 -21.98 -1.29 -47.60
C SER A 190 -22.82 -2.53 -47.26
N GLY A 191 -23.23 -2.70 -46.00
CA GLY A 191 -23.90 -3.88 -45.48
C GLY A 191 -22.96 -5.04 -45.13
N LYS A 192 -21.66 -4.93 -45.45
CA LYS A 192 -20.65 -5.92 -45.07
C LYS A 192 -20.43 -5.92 -43.57
N GLN A 193 -20.20 -7.10 -43.00
CA GLN A 193 -19.82 -7.28 -41.60
C GLN A 193 -18.39 -7.84 -41.51
N ARG A 194 -17.60 -7.36 -40.55
CA ARG A 194 -16.27 -7.90 -40.24
C ARG A 194 -16.11 -8.13 -38.75
N ALA A 195 -15.47 -9.23 -38.39
CA ALA A 195 -15.05 -9.52 -37.02
C ALA A 195 -13.58 -9.10 -36.83
N TYR A 196 -13.26 -8.48 -35.69
CA TYR A 196 -11.93 -7.91 -35.44
C TYR A 196 -11.16 -8.59 -34.31
N TYR A 197 -11.87 -9.22 -33.37
CA TYR A 197 -11.27 -10.01 -32.30
C TYR A 197 -12.00 -11.35 -32.20
N ASP A 198 -11.24 -12.44 -32.22
CA ASP A 198 -11.75 -13.78 -31.97
C ASP A 198 -11.07 -14.32 -30.70
N ASP A 199 -11.87 -14.58 -29.67
CA ASP A 199 -11.51 -15.29 -28.45
C ASP A 199 -10.26 -14.82 -27.68
N VAL A 200 -9.99 -13.51 -27.68
CA VAL A 200 -8.94 -12.95 -26.82
C VAL A 200 -9.44 -12.90 -25.38
N ARG A 201 -8.81 -13.71 -24.52
CA ARG A 201 -9.00 -13.64 -23.06
C ARG A 201 -8.38 -12.34 -22.55
N VAL A 202 -9.21 -11.43 -22.06
CA VAL A 202 -8.78 -10.18 -21.44
C VAL A 202 -9.23 -10.12 -19.99
N ALA A 203 -8.38 -9.55 -19.15
CA ALA A 203 -8.68 -9.31 -17.74
C ALA A 203 -8.72 -7.80 -17.51
N LEU A 204 -9.91 -7.23 -17.35
CA LEU A 204 -10.15 -5.79 -17.30
C LEU A 204 -10.50 -5.33 -15.88
N LYS A 205 -9.90 -4.23 -15.43
CA LYS A 205 -10.28 -3.48 -14.22
C LYS A 205 -11.18 -2.31 -14.56
N GLU A 206 -11.82 -1.72 -13.54
CA GLU A 206 -12.61 -0.50 -13.72
C GLU A 206 -11.77 0.60 -14.39
N GLY A 207 -12.31 1.18 -15.47
CA GLY A 207 -11.67 2.18 -16.31
C GLY A 207 -10.75 1.63 -17.41
N GLU A 208 -10.43 0.33 -17.42
CA GLU A 208 -9.66 -0.27 -18.50
C GLU A 208 -10.52 -0.53 -19.73
N CYS A 209 -9.89 -0.49 -20.90
CA CYS A 209 -10.54 -0.73 -22.18
C CYS A 209 -9.78 -1.75 -23.02
N ILE A 210 -10.53 -2.48 -23.84
CA ILE A 210 -10.00 -3.28 -24.94
C ILE A 210 -10.33 -2.55 -26.24
N SER A 211 -9.35 -2.34 -27.11
CA SER A 211 -9.52 -1.58 -28.35
C SER A 211 -8.93 -2.26 -29.57
N PHE A 212 -9.44 -1.90 -30.76
CA PHE A 212 -8.84 -2.22 -32.05
C PHE A 212 -9.06 -1.09 -33.04
N SER A 213 -8.16 -1.00 -34.01
CA SER A 213 -8.30 -0.11 -35.15
C SER A 213 -9.02 -0.81 -36.30
N LEU A 214 -9.98 -0.13 -36.90
CA LEU A 214 -10.60 -0.55 -38.14
C LEU A 214 -9.61 -0.38 -39.29
N THR A 215 -9.46 -1.44 -40.09
CA THR A 215 -8.64 -1.44 -41.32
C THR A 215 -9.41 -0.95 -42.55
N ALA A 216 -10.73 -0.74 -42.43
CA ALA A 216 -11.59 -0.36 -43.55
C ALA A 216 -11.75 1.16 -43.62
N GLN A 217 -11.68 1.71 -44.84
CA GLN A 217 -12.00 3.12 -45.11
C GLN A 217 -13.52 3.40 -45.14
N GLU A 218 -14.35 2.38 -44.92
CA GLU A 218 -15.81 2.50 -44.90
C GLU A 218 -16.31 2.94 -43.51
N SER A 219 -17.35 3.76 -43.48
CA SER A 219 -17.99 4.19 -42.22
C SER A 219 -18.73 3.02 -41.56
N ALA A 220 -18.49 2.83 -40.26
CA ALA A 220 -19.24 1.89 -39.45
C ALA A 220 -20.64 2.43 -39.15
N THR A 221 -21.66 1.59 -39.33
CA THR A 221 -23.07 1.89 -38.97
C THR A 221 -23.45 1.23 -37.65
N TYR A 222 -22.83 0.08 -37.35
CA TYR A 222 -23.17 -0.72 -36.18
C TYR A 222 -21.94 -1.37 -35.58
N ILE A 223 -21.88 -1.38 -34.25
CA ILE A 223 -20.87 -2.13 -33.47
C ILE A 223 -21.60 -3.11 -32.56
N ILE A 224 -21.13 -4.36 -32.59
CA ILE A 224 -21.56 -5.44 -31.70
C ILE A 224 -20.35 -5.90 -30.89
N ALA A 225 -20.47 -5.95 -29.57
CA ALA A 225 -19.53 -6.65 -28.71
C ALA A 225 -20.20 -7.87 -28.09
N HIS A 226 -19.65 -9.04 -28.39
CA HIS A 226 -19.94 -10.29 -27.71
C HIS A 226 -19.00 -10.41 -26.52
N ILE A 227 -19.56 -10.59 -25.33
CA ILE A 227 -18.81 -10.72 -24.09
C ILE A 227 -19.19 -12.05 -23.47
N GLU A 228 -18.20 -12.90 -23.24
CA GLU A 228 -18.35 -14.15 -22.53
C GLU A 228 -17.53 -14.10 -21.25
N VAL A 229 -18.21 -14.05 -20.10
CA VAL A 229 -17.53 -13.96 -18.81
C VAL A 229 -17.02 -15.35 -18.43
N ALA A 230 -15.72 -15.42 -18.18
CA ALA A 230 -15.09 -16.58 -17.57
C ALA A 230 -15.14 -16.39 -16.04
N GLU A 231 -16.31 -16.66 -15.43
CA GLU A 231 -16.43 -16.67 -13.97
C GLU A 231 -15.76 -17.94 -13.41
N PRO A 232 -15.01 -17.86 -12.31
CA PRO A 232 -14.59 -19.05 -11.58
C PRO A 232 -15.84 -19.79 -11.05
N GLU A 233 -15.88 -21.12 -11.16
CA GLU A 233 -16.96 -21.93 -10.59
C GLU A 233 -17.07 -21.60 -9.09
N LYS A 234 -18.28 -21.17 -8.67
CA LYS A 234 -18.61 -20.88 -7.28
C LYS A 234 -18.12 -22.02 -6.39
N PHE A 235 -17.20 -21.74 -5.47
CA PHE A 235 -17.05 -22.60 -4.29
C PHE A 235 -18.36 -22.52 -3.51
N PHE A 236 -19.19 -23.55 -3.63
CA PHE A 236 -20.21 -23.84 -2.64
C PHE A 236 -19.48 -24.08 -1.32
N MET A 237 -19.28 -23.02 -0.53
CA MET A 237 -19.05 -23.18 0.89
C MET A 237 -20.41 -23.54 1.50
N SER A 238 -20.62 -24.85 1.65
CA SER A 238 -21.58 -25.40 2.60
C SER A 238 -21.20 -24.84 3.97
N PHE A 239 -22.05 -23.96 4.52
CA PHE A 239 -21.99 -23.57 5.93
C PHE A 239 -22.45 -24.72 6.82
#